data_AF-A0AAV0NII2-F1
#
_entry.id   AF-A0AAV0NII2-F1
#
_cell.length_a   1.000
_cell.length_b   1.000
_cell.length_c   1.000
_cell.angle_alpha   90.00
_cell.angle_beta   90.00
_cell.angle_gamma   90.00
#
_symmetry.space_group_name_H-M   'P 1'
#
loop_
_entity.id
_entity.type
_entity.pdbx_description
1 polymer ?
#
loop_
_entity_poly.entity_id
_entity_poly.type
_entity_poly.pdbx_seq_one_letter_code
_entity_poly.pdbx_strand_id
1 'polypeptide(L)'
;MASVSANSGADRLAQLKAFDATKAGVKGLVDAGVTEIPPIFYTPPDIMDSNKSSDEKFTFPVIDLEGAATDPAKRKEIVEKVQDASSTWGFFQVVNHGVPLNVLDEMKAGVKRFYEQDLDEKAKFFERDYTRKIAYNSNYDLYTAQVINWRDSTMFSMAPDPPKPEELPVANSKYREILMEYSKEMLKMGCLISELLSEGLGLEPNYLRNKDCLLGHYFVCHYYPPCPQPDRTLGNSKHTDPGFITILLQDHVGGLQVLHQNRWVDVTPLPGSLVINIGDMLQVGFPFSMVFQ
;
A
#
# COMPACT_ATOMS: atom_id res chain seq x y z
N MET A 1 -9.69 -39.14 -5.08
CA MET A 1 -10.55 -38.21 -4.31
C MET A 1 -10.01 -38.17 -2.88
N ALA A 2 -9.07 -37.27 -2.61
CA ALA A 2 -8.65 -36.99 -1.24
C ALA A 2 -9.53 -35.83 -0.74
N SER A 3 -10.28 -36.10 0.33
CA SER A 3 -11.16 -35.14 0.97
C SER A 3 -10.36 -33.94 1.45
N VAL A 4 -10.64 -32.76 0.91
CA VAL A 4 -10.33 -31.50 1.58
C VAL A 4 -11.17 -31.51 2.86
N SER A 5 -10.56 -31.90 3.97
CA SER A 5 -11.16 -31.75 5.29
C SER A 5 -11.44 -30.26 5.46
N ALA A 6 -12.71 -29.89 5.42
CA ALA A 6 -13.14 -28.56 5.82
C ALA A 6 -12.69 -28.37 7.27
N ASN A 7 -11.62 -27.59 7.48
CA ASN A 7 -11.25 -27.16 8.82
C ASN A 7 -12.48 -26.51 9.43
N SER A 8 -13.04 -27.15 10.47
CA SER A 8 -14.14 -26.57 11.22
C SER A 8 -13.78 -25.14 11.64
N GLY A 9 -14.75 -24.21 11.68
CA GLY A 9 -14.47 -22.82 12.05
C GLY A 9 -13.74 -22.67 13.39
N ALA A 10 -13.94 -23.63 14.31
CA ALA A 10 -13.22 -23.70 15.59
C ALA A 10 -11.72 -24.00 15.42
N ASP A 11 -11.37 -24.92 14.52
CA ASP A 11 -9.97 -25.28 14.24
C ASP A 11 -9.23 -24.14 13.55
N ARG A 12 -9.87 -23.49 12.56
CA ARG A 12 -9.30 -22.28 11.92
C ARG A 12 -9.03 -21.19 12.96
N LEU A 13 -9.99 -20.91 13.85
CA LEU A 13 -9.83 -19.90 14.88
C LEU A 13 -8.68 -20.22 15.85
N ALA A 14 -8.51 -21.48 16.23
CA ALA A 14 -7.40 -21.91 17.07
C ALA A 14 -6.05 -21.69 16.39
N GLN A 15 -5.93 -22.03 15.10
CA GLN A 15 -4.72 -21.79 14.31
C GLN A 15 -4.40 -20.31 14.17
N LEU A 16 -5.40 -19.46 13.92
CA LEU A 16 -5.21 -18.00 13.85
C LEU A 16 -4.70 -17.46 15.19
N LYS A 17 -5.31 -17.85 16.31
CA LYS A 17 -4.86 -17.43 17.65
C LYS A 17 -3.45 -17.91 17.97
N ALA A 18 -3.10 -19.14 17.59
CA ALA A 18 -1.77 -19.68 17.80
C ALA A 18 -0.72 -18.93 16.97
N PHE A 19 -1.00 -18.67 15.69
CA PHE A 19 -0.16 -17.85 14.81
C PHE A 19 0.03 -16.43 15.38
N ASP A 20 -1.07 -15.80 15.79
CA ASP A 20 -1.06 -14.43 16.30
C ASP A 20 -0.29 -14.29 17.63
N ALA A 21 -0.44 -15.29 18.51
CA ALA A 21 0.26 -15.32 19.80
C ALA A 21 1.79 -15.38 19.66
N THR A 22 2.31 -15.83 18.52
CA THR A 22 3.77 -15.83 18.26
C THR A 22 4.33 -14.41 18.15
N LYS A 23 3.51 -13.44 17.70
CA LYS A 23 3.92 -12.07 17.33
C LYS A 23 5.04 -12.01 16.27
N ALA A 24 5.41 -13.14 15.70
CA ALA A 24 6.51 -13.27 14.75
C ALA A 24 6.07 -13.03 13.31
N GLY A 25 4.77 -13.16 13.07
CA GLY A 25 4.16 -12.95 11.77
C GLY A 25 4.63 -13.94 10.71
N VAL A 26 4.37 -13.59 9.46
CA VAL A 26 4.75 -14.40 8.29
C VAL A 26 6.27 -14.51 8.18
N LYS A 27 7.01 -13.43 8.48
CA LYS A 27 8.48 -13.46 8.53
C LYS A 27 9.00 -14.48 9.53
N GLY A 28 8.38 -14.60 10.69
CA GLY A 28 8.72 -15.63 11.69
C GLY A 28 8.55 -17.06 11.18
N LEU A 29 7.53 -17.31 10.35
CA LEU A 29 7.37 -18.62 9.70
C LEU A 29 8.52 -18.90 8.73
N VAL A 30 8.89 -17.91 7.90
CA VAL A 30 10.02 -18.04 6.97
C VAL A 30 11.34 -18.26 7.70
N ASP A 31 11.58 -17.53 8.80
CA ASP A 31 12.79 -17.69 9.62
C ASP A 31 12.87 -19.07 10.29
N ALA A 32 11.72 -19.70 10.57
CA ALA A 32 11.63 -21.06 11.06
C ALA A 32 11.85 -22.13 9.96
N GLY A 33 12.05 -21.73 8.70
CA GLY A 33 12.37 -22.63 7.60
C GLY A 33 11.19 -23.42 7.06
N VAL A 34 9.97 -22.85 7.10
CA VAL A 34 8.78 -23.53 6.56
C VAL A 34 8.93 -23.84 5.07
N THR A 35 8.63 -25.08 4.68
CA THR A 35 8.59 -25.53 3.28
C THR A 35 7.16 -25.64 2.75
N GLU A 36 6.17 -25.66 3.65
CA GLU A 36 4.75 -25.62 3.32
C GLU A 36 4.09 -24.51 4.14
N ILE A 37 3.22 -23.72 3.51
CA ILE A 37 2.53 -22.64 4.21
C ILE A 37 1.36 -23.20 5.03
N PRO A 38 1.08 -22.66 6.23
CA PRO A 38 -0.05 -23.10 7.03
C PRO A 38 -1.40 -22.98 6.27
N PRO A 39 -2.33 -23.92 6.43
CA PRO A 39 -3.61 -23.91 5.71
C PRO A 39 -4.46 -22.64 5.90
N ILE A 40 -4.25 -21.90 6.99
CA ILE A 40 -4.89 -20.60 7.22
C ILE A 40 -4.58 -19.56 6.12
N PHE A 41 -3.45 -19.70 5.40
CA PHE A 41 -3.05 -18.84 4.28
C PHE A 41 -3.52 -19.33 2.91
N TYR A 42 -4.17 -20.51 2.83
CA TYR A 42 -4.63 -21.04 1.55
C TYR A 42 -5.75 -20.18 0.98
N THR A 43 -5.50 -19.59 -0.17
CA THR A 43 -6.51 -18.87 -0.95
C THR A 43 -7.33 -19.87 -1.78
N PRO A 44 -8.66 -19.81 -1.73
CA PRO A 44 -9.53 -20.63 -2.57
C PRO A 44 -9.17 -20.56 -4.07
N PRO A 45 -9.20 -21.68 -4.81
CA PRO A 45 -8.80 -21.72 -6.22
C PRO A 45 -9.58 -20.76 -7.13
N ASP A 46 -10.87 -20.55 -6.86
CA ASP A 46 -11.72 -19.60 -7.59
C ASP A 46 -11.22 -18.15 -7.48
N ILE A 47 -10.73 -17.78 -6.30
CA ILE A 47 -10.10 -16.48 -6.08
C ILE A 47 -8.73 -16.42 -6.77
N MET A 48 -7.91 -17.48 -6.66
CA MET A 48 -6.59 -17.54 -7.29
C MET A 48 -6.65 -17.45 -8.82
N ASP A 49 -7.55 -18.20 -9.46
CA ASP A 49 -7.70 -18.20 -10.91
C ASP A 49 -8.24 -16.86 -11.43
N SER A 50 -9.07 -16.16 -10.64
CA SER A 50 -9.58 -14.83 -10.98
C SER A 50 -8.52 -13.72 -10.94
N ASN A 51 -7.34 -14.00 -10.36
CA ASN A 51 -6.25 -13.04 -10.15
C ASN A 51 -5.07 -13.18 -11.13
N LYS A 52 -5.17 -14.06 -12.14
CA LYS A 52 -4.10 -14.20 -13.14
C LYS A 52 -4.02 -12.94 -14.01
N SER A 53 -2.81 -12.41 -14.18
CA SER A 53 -2.57 -11.29 -15.10
C SER A 53 -2.77 -11.73 -16.55
N SER A 54 -3.17 -10.77 -17.40
CA SER A 54 -3.34 -11.03 -18.83
C SER A 54 -2.07 -10.72 -19.62
N ASP A 55 -1.76 -11.54 -20.63
CA ASP A 55 -0.65 -11.31 -21.57
C ASP A 55 -0.88 -10.14 -22.56
N GLU A 56 -2.03 -9.48 -22.49
CA GLU A 56 -2.32 -8.33 -23.35
C GLU A 56 -1.49 -7.11 -22.93
N LYS A 57 -0.91 -6.45 -23.93
CA LYS A 57 -0.06 -5.28 -23.74
C LYS A 57 -0.91 -4.06 -23.43
N PHE A 58 -1.14 -3.80 -22.16
CA PHE A 58 -1.56 -2.48 -21.72
C PHE A 58 -0.35 -1.57 -21.49
N THR A 59 -0.50 -0.29 -21.82
CA THR A 59 0.47 0.74 -21.44
C THR A 59 -0.02 1.38 -20.16
N PHE A 60 0.59 1.02 -19.02
CA PHE A 60 0.28 1.65 -17.74
C PHE A 60 0.66 3.14 -17.79
N PRO A 61 -0.21 4.07 -17.34
CA PRO A 61 0.08 5.50 -17.45
C PRO A 61 1.28 5.90 -16.60
N VAL A 62 2.24 6.62 -17.21
CA VAL A 62 3.39 7.22 -16.54
C VAL A 62 3.37 8.72 -16.81
N ILE A 63 3.38 9.51 -15.74
CA ILE A 63 3.26 10.97 -15.80
C ILE A 63 4.55 11.60 -15.26
N ASP A 64 5.19 12.41 -16.09
CA ASP A 64 6.32 13.24 -15.70
C ASP A 64 5.81 14.50 -14.98
N LEU A 65 6.20 14.68 -13.71
CA LEU A 65 5.79 15.83 -12.88
C LEU A 65 6.81 16.98 -12.93
N GLU A 66 7.85 16.90 -13.76
CA GLU A 66 8.81 17.99 -13.91
C GLU A 66 8.10 19.28 -14.34
N GLY A 67 8.28 20.35 -13.57
CA GLY A 67 7.68 21.65 -13.85
C GLY A 67 6.22 21.80 -13.41
N ALA A 68 5.60 20.77 -12.81
CA ALA A 68 4.22 20.84 -12.32
C ALA A 68 3.96 22.04 -11.38
N ALA A 69 4.97 22.43 -10.60
CA ALA A 69 4.88 23.54 -9.64
C ALA A 69 5.46 24.88 -10.15
N THR A 70 6.19 24.88 -11.27
CA THR A 70 7.00 26.05 -11.70
C THR A 70 6.70 26.55 -13.10
N ASP A 71 6.10 25.72 -13.96
CA ASP A 71 5.82 26.04 -15.36
C ASP A 71 4.31 25.88 -15.63
N PRO A 72 3.57 26.99 -15.85
CA PRO A 72 2.14 26.94 -16.12
C PRO A 72 1.75 26.14 -17.36
N ALA A 73 2.58 26.13 -18.40
CA ALA A 73 2.29 25.38 -19.63
C ALA A 73 2.42 23.87 -19.37
N LYS A 74 3.52 23.45 -18.72
CA LYS A 74 3.69 22.05 -18.31
C LYS A 74 2.63 21.62 -17.32
N ARG A 75 2.25 22.46 -16.35
CA ARG A 75 1.20 22.14 -15.38
C ARG A 75 -0.11 21.80 -16.08
N LYS A 76 -0.52 22.58 -17.08
CA LYS A 76 -1.74 22.31 -17.84
C LYS A 76 -1.71 20.92 -18.50
N GLU A 77 -0.61 20.57 -19.18
CA GLU A 77 -0.45 19.24 -19.80
C GLU A 77 -0.46 18.12 -18.76
N ILE A 78 0.13 18.35 -17.59
CA ILE A 78 0.17 17.37 -16.49
C ILE A 78 -1.24 17.17 -15.90
N VAL A 79 -2.02 18.25 -15.72
CA VAL A 79 -3.41 18.18 -15.27
C VAL A 79 -4.24 17.32 -16.23
N GLU A 80 -4.13 17.54 -17.54
CA GLU A 80 -4.84 16.75 -18.56
C GLU A 80 -4.48 15.25 -18.48
N LYS A 81 -3.19 14.92 -18.29
CA LYS A 81 -2.74 13.53 -18.11
C LYS A 81 -3.23 12.89 -16.82
N VAL A 82 -3.21 13.65 -15.71
CA VAL A 82 -3.70 13.19 -14.41
C VAL A 82 -5.21 12.94 -14.48
N GLN A 83 -5.96 13.82 -15.12
CA GLN A 83 -7.40 13.66 -15.34
C GLN A 83 -7.71 12.41 -16.17
N ASP A 84 -7.02 12.22 -17.30
CA ASP A 84 -7.20 11.05 -18.16
C ASP A 84 -6.88 9.75 -17.42
N ALA A 85 -5.71 9.65 -16.78
CA ALA A 85 -5.33 8.45 -16.05
C ALA A 85 -6.24 8.17 -14.85
N SER A 86 -6.67 9.20 -14.13
CA SER A 86 -7.59 9.02 -12.99
C SER A 86 -8.96 8.52 -13.43
N SER A 87 -9.47 8.98 -14.57
CA SER A 87 -10.81 8.61 -15.07
C SER A 87 -10.84 7.27 -15.81
N THR A 88 -9.76 6.90 -16.48
CA THR A 88 -9.69 5.67 -17.29
C THR A 88 -9.08 4.49 -16.52
N TRP A 89 -8.06 4.75 -15.70
CA TRP A 89 -7.33 3.73 -14.96
C TRP A 89 -7.62 3.75 -13.46
N GLY A 90 -7.82 4.93 -12.87
CA GLY A 90 -7.81 5.12 -11.42
C GLY A 90 -6.42 4.94 -10.79
N PHE A 91 -5.39 4.71 -11.62
CA PHE A 91 -4.01 4.42 -11.26
C PHE A 91 -3.04 5.06 -12.26
N PHE A 92 -1.89 5.52 -11.79
CA PHE A 92 -0.78 5.96 -12.64
C PHE A 92 0.55 6.00 -11.88
N GLN A 93 1.66 5.91 -12.60
CA GLN A 93 2.99 6.16 -12.05
C GLN A 93 3.38 7.62 -12.25
N VAL A 94 4.14 8.17 -11.31
CA VAL A 94 4.74 9.50 -11.42
C VAL A 94 6.26 9.43 -11.35
N VAL A 95 6.93 10.23 -12.17
CA VAL A 95 8.39 10.39 -12.21
C VAL A 95 8.76 11.88 -12.14
N ASN A 96 10.04 12.18 -11.89
CA ASN A 96 10.56 13.55 -11.73
C ASN A 96 9.73 14.41 -10.74
N HIS A 97 9.22 13.74 -9.71
CA HIS A 97 8.23 14.28 -8.80
C HIS A 97 8.81 15.12 -7.65
N GLY A 98 10.12 15.38 -7.68
CA GLY A 98 10.81 16.26 -6.72
C GLY A 98 11.21 15.62 -5.38
N VAL A 99 10.60 14.50 -4.96
CA VAL A 99 11.05 13.75 -3.78
C VAL A 99 12.48 13.23 -3.98
N PRO A 100 13.43 13.52 -3.06
CA PRO A 100 14.80 13.04 -3.18
C PRO A 100 14.90 11.51 -3.20
N LEU A 101 15.65 10.94 -4.15
CA LEU A 101 15.78 9.49 -4.31
C LEU A 101 16.35 8.80 -3.06
N ASN A 102 17.27 9.46 -2.35
CA ASN A 102 17.81 8.94 -1.10
C ASN A 102 16.74 8.75 -0.02
N VAL A 103 15.70 9.58 -0.01
CA VAL A 103 14.58 9.45 0.94
C VAL A 103 13.77 8.19 0.63
N LEU A 104 13.49 7.93 -0.65
CA LEU A 104 12.80 6.71 -1.09
C LEU A 104 13.62 5.46 -0.77
N ASP A 105 14.91 5.47 -1.09
CA ASP A 105 15.79 4.31 -0.91
C ASP A 105 16.06 3.99 0.56
N GLU A 106 16.31 5.00 1.39
CA GLU A 106 16.50 4.79 2.83
C GLU A 106 15.21 4.42 3.55
N MET A 107 14.04 4.87 3.07
CA MET A 107 12.75 4.41 3.60
C MET A 107 12.56 2.91 3.34
N LYS A 108 12.76 2.43 2.10
CA LYS A 108 12.71 0.98 1.78
C LYS A 108 13.72 0.19 2.61
N ALA A 109 14.95 0.67 2.71
CA ALA A 109 15.99 0.02 3.49
C ALA A 109 15.65 0.00 5.00
N GLY A 110 15.04 1.07 5.51
CA GLY A 110 14.55 1.18 6.88
C GLY A 110 13.47 0.17 7.23
N VAL A 111 12.45 0.06 6.36
CA VAL A 111 11.42 -0.97 6.49
C VAL A 111 12.06 -2.36 6.52
N LYS A 112 12.94 -2.67 5.58
CA LYS A 112 13.64 -3.97 5.54
C LYS A 112 14.41 -4.23 6.84
N ARG A 113 15.18 -3.26 7.33
CA ARG A 113 15.92 -3.35 8.61
C ARG A 113 15.00 -3.64 9.79
N PHE A 114 13.84 -2.98 9.87
CA PHE A 114 12.85 -3.23 10.91
C PHE A 114 12.33 -4.67 10.89
N TYR A 115 12.10 -5.26 9.72
CA TYR A 115 11.58 -6.63 9.61
C TYR A 115 12.66 -7.71 9.79
N GLU A 116 13.92 -7.39 9.50
CA GLU A 116 15.05 -8.31 9.60
C GLU A 116 15.75 -8.32 10.97
N GLN A 117 15.33 -7.48 11.90
CA GLN A 117 15.83 -7.52 13.29
C GLN A 117 15.19 -8.66 14.11
N ASP A 118 15.71 -8.85 15.32
CA ASP A 118 15.24 -9.84 16.29
C ASP A 118 13.75 -9.68 16.63
N LEU A 119 13.09 -10.81 16.89
CA LEU A 119 11.67 -10.84 17.23
C LEU A 119 11.35 -9.97 18.44
N ASP A 120 12.17 -10.00 19.49
CA ASP A 120 11.93 -9.25 20.73
C ASP A 120 11.86 -7.74 20.49
N GLU A 121 12.60 -7.22 19.50
CA GLU A 121 12.55 -5.81 19.13
C GLU A 121 11.28 -5.46 18.35
N LYS A 122 10.88 -6.31 17.39
CA LYS A 122 9.64 -6.11 16.61
C LYS A 122 8.38 -6.28 17.47
N ALA A 123 8.38 -7.26 18.36
CA ALA A 123 7.24 -7.62 19.19
C ALA A 123 6.83 -6.51 20.17
N LYS A 124 7.72 -5.54 20.46
CA LYS A 124 7.39 -4.31 21.22
C LYS A 124 6.32 -3.46 20.55
N PHE A 125 6.23 -3.54 19.21
CA PHE A 125 5.26 -2.81 18.41
C PHE A 125 4.02 -3.65 18.07
N PHE A 126 3.98 -4.92 18.53
CA PHE A 126 2.88 -5.80 18.21
C PHE A 126 1.58 -5.30 18.83
N GLU A 127 0.59 -5.00 18.00
CA GLU A 127 -0.67 -4.39 18.45
C GLU A 127 -1.82 -4.72 17.49
N ARG A 128 -3.01 -4.93 18.08
CA ARG A 128 -4.28 -5.12 17.38
C ARG A 128 -5.35 -4.10 17.78
N ASP A 129 -5.08 -3.26 18.78
CA ASP A 129 -5.83 -2.03 19.02
C ASP A 129 -5.37 -0.94 18.04
N TYR A 130 -6.14 -0.75 16.98
CA TYR A 130 -5.84 0.23 15.93
C TYR A 130 -6.18 1.67 16.30
N THR A 131 -6.58 1.95 17.55
CA THR A 131 -6.60 3.32 18.08
C THR A 131 -5.20 3.82 18.43
N ARG A 132 -4.23 2.91 18.55
CA ARG A 132 -2.81 3.24 18.73
C ARG A 132 -2.23 3.88 17.47
N LYS A 133 -1.25 4.76 17.67
CA LYS A 133 -0.58 5.45 16.56
C LYS A 133 0.39 4.56 15.78
N ILE A 134 0.89 3.49 16.40
CA ILE A 134 1.82 2.55 15.80
C ILE A 134 1.32 1.14 16.08
N ALA A 135 1.26 0.30 15.05
CA ALA A 135 0.93 -1.11 15.20
C ALA A 135 1.72 -1.96 14.21
N TYR A 136 2.34 -3.03 14.70
CA TYR A 136 2.91 -4.11 13.90
C TYR A 136 2.05 -5.36 14.07
N ASN A 137 1.66 -6.00 12.96
CA ASN A 137 0.95 -7.28 12.98
C ASN A 137 0.97 -7.93 11.59
N SER A 138 0.46 -9.15 11.51
CA SER A 138 0.09 -9.80 10.25
C SER A 138 -1.41 -9.75 10.08
N ASN A 139 -1.86 -9.19 8.95
CA ASN A 139 -3.26 -8.99 8.60
C ASN A 139 -4.05 -8.19 9.66
N TYR A 140 -4.39 -6.95 9.33
CA TYR A 140 -5.13 -6.10 10.26
C TYR A 140 -6.52 -6.70 10.60
N ASP A 141 -7.09 -7.39 9.63
CA ASP A 141 -8.39 -8.07 9.60
C ASP A 141 -8.30 -9.57 9.91
N LEU A 142 -7.23 -10.05 10.56
CA LEU A 142 -6.92 -11.48 10.79
C LEU A 142 -8.15 -12.33 11.20
N TYR A 143 -8.97 -11.80 12.11
CA TYR A 143 -10.10 -12.53 12.70
C TYR A 143 -11.42 -12.38 11.94
N THR A 144 -11.50 -11.44 10.99
CA THR A 144 -12.70 -11.15 10.20
C THR A 144 -12.55 -11.55 8.74
N ALA A 145 -11.32 -11.64 8.24
CA ALA A 145 -11.03 -12.01 6.86
C ALA A 145 -11.37 -13.47 6.58
N GLN A 146 -12.02 -13.70 5.42
CA GLN A 146 -12.25 -15.05 4.90
C GLN A 146 -10.93 -15.73 4.55
N VAL A 147 -10.00 -14.97 3.96
CA VAL A 147 -8.65 -15.40 3.56
C VAL A 147 -7.66 -14.38 4.11
N ILE A 148 -6.57 -14.86 4.72
CA ILE A 148 -5.49 -14.00 5.22
C ILE A 148 -4.31 -14.05 4.26
N ASN A 149 -3.53 -12.98 4.25
CA ASN A 149 -2.48 -12.75 3.25
C ASN A 149 -1.09 -13.09 3.79
N TRP A 150 -0.19 -13.50 2.89
CA TRP A 150 1.22 -13.74 3.16
C TRP A 150 2.01 -12.43 3.26
N ARG A 151 1.72 -11.64 4.30
CA ARG A 151 2.39 -10.38 4.60
C ARG A 151 2.41 -10.06 6.09
N ASP A 152 3.36 -9.21 6.44
CA ASP A 152 3.38 -8.47 7.69
C ASP A 152 3.27 -6.97 7.40
N SER A 153 2.72 -6.21 8.35
CA SER A 153 2.45 -4.78 8.20
C SER A 153 2.85 -4.01 9.45
N THR A 154 3.45 -2.84 9.25
CA THR A 154 3.61 -1.84 10.30
C THR A 154 2.88 -0.58 9.87
N MET A 155 2.05 -0.08 10.77
CA MET A 155 1.04 0.94 10.55
C MET A 155 1.44 2.18 11.37
N PHE A 156 1.41 3.35 10.74
CA PHE A 156 1.75 4.61 11.40
C PHE A 156 0.71 5.69 11.13
N SER A 157 0.06 6.18 12.19
CA SER A 157 -0.83 7.34 12.15
C SER A 157 -0.03 8.61 12.38
N MET A 158 0.19 9.39 11.31
CA MET A 158 1.08 10.56 11.31
C MET A 158 0.35 11.90 11.40
N ALA A 159 -0.94 11.93 11.04
CA ALA A 159 -1.79 13.09 11.23
C ALA A 159 -3.19 12.63 11.66
N PRO A 160 -3.90 13.41 12.49
CA PRO A 160 -3.54 14.77 12.93
C PRO A 160 -2.52 14.82 14.08
N ASP A 161 -2.31 13.72 14.80
CA ASP A 161 -1.44 13.65 15.98
C ASP A 161 -0.34 12.58 15.77
N PRO A 162 0.83 12.93 15.20
CA PRO A 162 1.90 11.98 14.93
C PRO A 162 2.46 11.33 16.20
N PRO A 163 3.12 10.17 16.09
CA PRO A 163 3.88 9.62 17.20
C PRO A 163 5.06 10.53 17.53
N LYS A 164 5.46 10.56 18.80
CA LYS A 164 6.71 11.23 19.18
C LYS A 164 7.90 10.44 18.63
N PRO A 165 9.03 11.09 18.33
CA PRO A 165 10.21 10.40 17.82
C PRO A 165 10.58 9.18 18.67
N GLU A 166 10.59 9.30 19.99
CA GLU A 166 10.91 8.22 20.93
C GLU A 166 9.99 7.00 20.85
N GLU A 167 8.75 7.15 20.36
CA GLU A 167 7.77 6.08 20.19
C GLU A 167 8.02 5.28 18.91
N LEU A 168 8.76 5.82 17.94
CA LEU A 168 9.05 5.14 16.67
C LEU A 168 10.12 4.06 16.84
N PRO A 169 10.09 2.99 16.02
CA PRO A 169 11.07 1.90 16.06
C PRO A 169 12.52 2.38 16.15
N VAL A 170 13.25 1.84 17.14
CA VAL A 170 14.66 2.17 17.44
C VAL A 170 15.63 1.45 16.50
N ALA A 171 15.14 0.65 15.56
CA ALA A 171 15.92 -0.10 14.56
C ALA A 171 16.76 0.86 13.68
N ASN A 172 17.87 1.31 14.26
CA ASN A 172 18.71 2.47 13.95
C ASN A 172 18.01 3.86 14.00
N SER A 173 18.67 4.85 14.60
CA SER A 173 18.19 6.25 14.65
C SER A 173 17.87 6.80 13.26
N LYS A 174 18.58 6.31 12.25
CA LYS A 174 18.39 6.66 10.83
C LYS A 174 17.01 6.27 10.29
N TYR A 175 16.39 5.18 10.74
CA TYR A 175 15.07 4.76 10.27
C TYR A 175 13.98 5.70 10.78
N ARG A 176 14.07 6.08 12.05
CA ARG A 176 13.19 7.10 12.63
C ARG A 176 13.28 8.43 11.89
N GLU A 177 14.50 8.89 11.65
CA GLU A 177 14.75 10.14 10.92
C GLU A 177 14.18 10.08 9.50
N ILE A 178 14.47 9.02 8.75
CA ILE A 178 14.00 8.89 7.37
C ILE A 178 12.49 8.70 7.29
N LEU A 179 11.87 8.01 8.24
CA LEU A 179 10.42 7.83 8.29
C LEU A 179 9.71 9.18 8.45
N MET A 180 10.24 10.07 9.31
CA MET A 180 9.71 11.42 9.48
C MET A 180 9.95 12.31 8.26
N GLU A 181 11.10 12.17 7.60
CA GLU A 181 11.41 12.89 6.37
C GLU A 181 10.51 12.42 5.21
N TYR A 182 10.39 11.11 5.02
CA TYR A 182 9.50 10.48 4.04
C TYR A 182 8.05 10.93 4.25
N SER A 183 7.56 10.93 5.49
CA SER A 183 6.22 11.41 5.81
C SER A 183 5.99 12.86 5.35
N LYS A 184 6.95 13.75 5.57
CA LYS A 184 6.86 15.15 5.10
C LYS A 184 6.82 15.24 3.58
N GLU A 185 7.68 14.48 2.89
CA GLU A 185 7.71 14.46 1.43
C GLU A 185 6.42 13.87 0.83
N MET A 186 5.86 12.82 1.43
CA MET A 186 4.58 12.24 1.00
C MET A 186 3.39 13.18 1.26
N LEU A 187 3.42 13.98 2.32
CA LEU A 187 2.41 15.02 2.54
C LEU A 187 2.47 16.10 1.46
N LYS A 188 3.67 16.57 1.10
CA LYS A 188 3.85 17.52 -0.01
C LYS A 188 3.38 16.93 -1.33
N MET A 189 3.72 15.67 -1.59
CA MET A 189 3.26 14.94 -2.77
C MET A 189 1.72 14.83 -2.81
N GLY A 190 1.10 14.45 -1.70
CA GLY A 190 -0.35 14.38 -1.57
C GLY A 190 -1.03 15.71 -1.86
N CYS A 191 -0.47 16.82 -1.36
CA CYS A 191 -0.94 18.16 -1.72
C CYS A 191 -0.83 18.43 -3.23
N LEU A 192 0.32 18.17 -3.85
CA LEU A 192 0.51 18.40 -5.28
C LEU A 192 -0.47 17.58 -6.13
N ILE A 193 -0.58 16.28 -5.88
CA ILE A 193 -1.52 15.41 -6.60
C ILE A 193 -2.96 15.86 -6.39
N SER A 194 -3.33 16.24 -5.17
CA SER A 194 -4.66 16.78 -4.86
C SER A 194 -4.96 18.09 -5.61
N GLU A 195 -3.96 18.94 -5.84
CA GLU A 195 -4.15 20.15 -6.64
C GLU A 195 -4.39 19.82 -8.10
N LEU A 196 -3.56 18.94 -8.66
CA LEU A 196 -3.69 18.48 -10.06
C LEU A 196 -5.04 17.80 -10.30
N LEU A 197 -5.52 17.00 -9.35
CA LEU A 197 -6.85 16.39 -9.38
C LEU A 197 -7.97 17.43 -9.29
N SER A 198 -7.83 18.44 -8.42
CA SER A 198 -8.82 19.51 -8.30
C SER A 198 -8.94 20.29 -9.61
N GLU A 199 -7.82 20.68 -10.22
CA GLU A 199 -7.79 21.34 -11.52
C GLU A 199 -8.34 20.45 -12.64
N GLY A 200 -8.02 19.15 -12.61
CA GLY A 200 -8.55 18.16 -13.56
C GLY A 200 -10.08 18.05 -13.47
N LEU A 201 -10.66 18.30 -12.30
CA LEU A 201 -12.11 18.38 -12.07
C LEU A 201 -12.71 19.76 -12.43
N GLY A 202 -11.92 20.71 -12.94
CA GLY A 202 -12.35 22.07 -13.20
C GLY A 202 -12.56 22.92 -11.95
N LEU A 203 -11.96 22.53 -10.82
CA LEU A 203 -12.04 23.22 -9.54
C LEU A 203 -10.78 24.04 -9.27
N GLU A 204 -10.86 24.95 -8.31
CA GLU A 204 -9.68 25.67 -7.81
C GLU A 204 -8.63 24.68 -7.26
N PRO A 205 -7.31 24.92 -7.47
CA PRO A 205 -6.26 23.96 -7.10
C PRO A 205 -6.34 23.48 -5.65
N ASN A 206 -6.66 24.36 -4.69
CA ASN A 206 -6.72 23.99 -3.28
C ASN A 206 -8.08 23.43 -2.83
N TYR A 207 -8.99 23.11 -3.75
CA TYR A 207 -10.37 22.73 -3.41
C TYR A 207 -10.43 21.52 -2.45
N LEU A 208 -9.82 20.39 -2.84
CA LEU A 208 -9.86 19.16 -2.03
C LEU A 208 -9.15 19.35 -0.68
N ARG A 209 -8.04 20.10 -0.66
CA ARG A 209 -7.34 20.46 0.57
C ARG A 209 -8.20 21.28 1.51
N ASN A 210 -8.92 22.28 0.99
CA ASN A 210 -9.81 23.14 1.76
C ASN A 210 -11.08 22.41 2.23
N LYS A 211 -11.35 21.23 1.68
CA LYS A 211 -12.41 20.31 2.10
C LYS A 211 -11.93 19.24 3.07
N ASP A 212 -10.73 19.41 3.63
CA ASP A 212 -10.17 18.51 4.64
C ASP A 212 -9.92 17.08 4.11
N CYS A 213 -9.88 16.88 2.79
CA CYS A 213 -9.67 15.58 2.15
C CYS A 213 -8.25 15.01 2.38
N LEU A 214 -7.34 15.80 2.95
CA LEU A 214 -5.96 15.44 3.26
C LEU A 214 -5.61 15.52 4.76
N LEU A 215 -6.61 15.63 5.65
CA LEU A 215 -6.35 15.72 7.10
C LEU A 215 -5.73 14.45 7.68
N GLY A 216 -6.10 13.30 7.14
CA GLY A 216 -5.54 12.01 7.52
C GLY A 216 -4.24 11.76 6.76
N HIS A 217 -3.14 11.54 7.49
CA HIS A 217 -1.90 11.05 6.92
C HIS A 217 -1.50 9.78 7.65
N TYR A 218 -1.48 8.70 6.88
CA TYR A 218 -1.25 7.36 7.39
C TYR A 218 -0.41 6.61 6.37
N PHE A 219 0.58 5.85 6.82
CA PHE A 219 1.31 4.95 5.94
C PHE A 219 1.41 3.55 6.53
N VAL A 220 1.36 2.57 5.63
CA VAL A 220 1.54 1.16 5.93
C VAL A 220 2.81 0.70 5.26
N CYS A 221 3.73 0.17 6.05
CA CYS A 221 4.92 -0.50 5.57
C CYS A 221 4.61 -1.99 5.49
N HIS A 222 4.36 -2.48 4.28
CA HIS A 222 4.19 -3.91 4.04
C HIS A 222 5.54 -4.60 3.85
N TYR A 223 5.65 -5.81 4.40
CA TYR A 223 6.76 -6.71 4.16
C TYR A 223 6.21 -8.06 3.69
N TYR A 224 6.70 -8.51 2.53
CA TYR A 224 6.27 -9.72 1.86
C TYR A 224 7.45 -10.71 1.82
N PRO A 225 7.60 -11.57 2.85
CA PRO A 225 8.65 -12.60 2.84
C PRO A 225 8.48 -13.56 1.66
N PRO A 226 9.56 -14.16 1.14
CA PRO A 226 9.46 -15.23 0.14
C PRO A 226 8.50 -16.33 0.57
N CYS A 227 7.58 -16.72 -0.29
CA CYS A 227 6.60 -17.78 -0.04
C CYS A 227 7.07 -19.09 -0.68
N PRO A 228 7.12 -20.22 0.03
CA PRO A 228 7.48 -21.52 -0.56
C PRO A 228 6.37 -22.10 -1.46
N GLN A 229 5.13 -21.60 -1.35
CA GLN A 229 3.98 -22.04 -2.14
C GLN A 229 3.20 -20.81 -2.67
N PRO A 230 3.80 -19.99 -3.56
CA PRO A 230 3.20 -18.73 -3.99
C PRO A 230 1.86 -18.93 -4.72
N ASP A 231 1.66 -20.05 -5.40
CA ASP A 231 0.40 -20.40 -6.08
C ASP A 231 -0.75 -20.78 -5.13
N ARG A 232 -0.53 -20.73 -3.81
CA ARG A 232 -1.54 -21.06 -2.78
C ARG A 232 -1.97 -19.88 -1.92
N THR A 233 -1.36 -18.71 -2.07
CA THR A 233 -1.65 -17.55 -1.23
C THR A 233 -1.46 -16.25 -1.99
N LEU A 234 -1.85 -15.13 -1.37
CA LEU A 234 -1.69 -13.80 -1.93
C LEU A 234 -0.89 -12.92 -0.97
N GLY A 235 -0.08 -12.01 -1.52
CA GLY A 235 0.53 -10.95 -0.72
C GLY A 235 -0.53 -9.98 -0.19
N ASN A 236 -1.54 -9.67 -0.99
CA ASN A 236 -2.70 -8.90 -0.57
C ASN A 236 -3.94 -9.33 -1.38
N SER A 237 -5.09 -9.41 -0.74
CA SER A 237 -6.37 -9.73 -1.38
C SER A 237 -6.85 -8.58 -2.26
N LYS A 238 -7.68 -8.89 -3.26
CA LYS A 238 -8.40 -7.88 -4.04
C LYS A 238 -9.18 -6.92 -3.12
N HIS A 239 -8.98 -5.63 -3.30
CA HIS A 239 -9.65 -4.57 -2.55
C HIS A 239 -9.65 -3.26 -3.36
N THR A 240 -10.41 -2.28 -2.88
CA THR A 240 -10.26 -0.86 -3.21
C THR A 240 -9.76 -0.13 -1.97
N ASP A 241 -9.13 1.03 -2.17
CA ASP A 241 -8.64 1.84 -1.06
C ASP A 241 -9.75 2.78 -0.57
N PRO A 242 -10.08 2.78 0.73
CA PRO A 242 -11.20 3.56 1.26
C PRO A 242 -10.90 5.06 1.38
N GLY A 243 -9.67 5.51 1.11
CA GLY A 243 -9.24 6.90 1.27
C GLY A 243 -9.56 7.79 0.07
N PHE A 244 -8.87 8.93 -0.03
CA PHE A 244 -8.94 9.81 -1.20
C PHE A 244 -7.89 9.45 -2.25
N ILE A 245 -6.63 9.36 -1.82
CA ILE A 245 -5.47 9.12 -2.67
C ILE A 245 -4.50 8.24 -1.89
N THR A 246 -3.95 7.23 -2.56
CA THR A 246 -2.82 6.44 -2.05
C THR A 246 -1.58 6.76 -2.88
N ILE A 247 -0.43 6.87 -2.19
CA ILE A 247 0.89 7.05 -2.78
C ILE A 247 1.73 5.86 -2.38
N LEU A 248 2.07 5.01 -3.34
CA LEU A 248 2.77 3.75 -3.12
C LEU A 248 4.19 3.80 -3.65
N LEU A 249 5.14 3.52 -2.76
CA LEU A 249 6.54 3.25 -3.09
C LEU A 249 6.77 1.74 -3.14
N GLN A 250 7.17 1.23 -4.31
CA GLN A 250 7.51 -0.19 -4.49
C GLN A 250 9.02 -0.42 -4.40
N ASP A 251 9.40 -1.66 -4.08
CA ASP A 251 10.75 -2.14 -4.34
C ASP A 251 10.92 -2.56 -5.81
N HIS A 252 12.05 -3.18 -6.14
CA HIS A 252 12.37 -3.62 -7.49
C HIS A 252 11.76 -4.98 -7.87
N VAL A 253 11.19 -5.72 -6.90
CA VAL A 253 10.59 -7.05 -7.15
C VAL A 253 9.20 -6.88 -7.75
N GLY A 254 8.45 -5.88 -7.28
CA GLY A 254 7.10 -5.59 -7.78
C GLY A 254 6.04 -6.48 -7.14
N GLY A 255 5.11 -7.00 -7.94
CA GLY A 255 3.98 -7.81 -7.47
C GLY A 255 2.67 -7.04 -7.26
N LEU A 256 2.65 -5.73 -7.57
CA LEU A 256 1.40 -5.00 -7.67
C LEU A 256 0.68 -5.39 -8.96
N GLN A 257 -0.59 -5.75 -8.82
CA GLN A 257 -1.52 -5.94 -9.92
C GLN A 257 -2.70 -4.98 -9.75
N VAL A 258 -3.14 -4.37 -10.85
CA VAL A 258 -4.33 -3.52 -10.89
C VAL A 258 -5.39 -4.15 -11.77
N LEU A 259 -6.66 -4.01 -11.39
CA LEU A 259 -7.77 -4.51 -12.20
C LEU A 259 -8.21 -3.42 -13.18
N HIS A 260 -7.87 -3.56 -14.45
CA HIS A 260 -8.27 -2.65 -15.52
C HIS A 260 -9.08 -3.40 -16.58
N GLN A 261 -10.26 -2.88 -16.93
CA GLN A 261 -11.17 -3.50 -17.91
C GLN A 261 -11.44 -5.00 -17.63
N ASN A 262 -11.70 -5.34 -16.35
CA ASN A 262 -11.90 -6.70 -15.85
C ASN A 262 -10.70 -7.66 -16.03
N ARG A 263 -9.49 -7.12 -16.16
CA ARG A 263 -8.26 -7.90 -16.30
C ARG A 263 -7.20 -7.39 -15.33
N TRP A 264 -6.44 -8.31 -14.76
CA TRP A 264 -5.32 -7.95 -13.91
C TRP A 264 -4.12 -7.58 -14.78
N VAL A 265 -3.53 -6.42 -14.50
CA VAL A 265 -2.38 -5.87 -15.19
C VAL A 265 -1.26 -5.70 -14.18
N ASP A 266 -0.10 -6.30 -14.46
CA ASP A 266 1.09 -6.15 -13.64
C ASP A 266 1.65 -4.72 -13.77
N VAL A 267 1.90 -4.07 -12.64
CA VAL A 267 2.54 -2.75 -12.60
C VAL A 267 4.03 -2.95 -12.39
N THR A 268 4.80 -2.76 -13.46
CA THR A 268 6.26 -2.89 -13.41
C THR A 268 6.86 -1.71 -12.62
N PRO A 269 7.63 -1.95 -11.53
CA PRO A 269 8.25 -0.86 -10.78
C PRO A 269 9.26 -0.09 -11.64
N LEU A 270 9.11 1.23 -11.72
CA LEU A 270 10.11 2.10 -12.33
C LEU A 270 11.05 2.69 -11.26
N PRO A 271 12.37 2.73 -11.48
CA PRO A 271 13.31 3.32 -10.53
C PRO A 271 12.94 4.76 -10.16
N GLY A 272 12.81 5.02 -8.85
CA GLY A 272 12.48 6.35 -8.34
C GLY A 272 11.05 6.82 -8.66
N SER A 273 10.16 5.95 -9.11
CA SER A 273 8.75 6.28 -9.32
C SER A 273 7.89 6.03 -8.08
N LEU A 274 6.73 6.67 -8.06
CA LEU A 274 5.64 6.39 -7.12
C LEU A 274 4.40 6.00 -7.91
N VAL A 275 3.62 5.04 -7.40
CA VAL A 275 2.30 4.73 -7.94
C VAL A 275 1.26 5.54 -7.18
N ILE A 276 0.37 6.20 -7.90
CA ILE A 276 -0.77 6.94 -7.37
C ILE A 276 -2.02 6.14 -7.71
N ASN A 277 -2.94 6.03 -6.75
CA ASN A 277 -4.28 5.53 -7.04
C ASN A 277 -5.37 6.32 -6.33
N ILE A 278 -6.52 6.36 -6.99
CA ILE A 278 -7.72 7.03 -6.53
C ILE A 278 -8.45 6.10 -5.56
N GLY A 279 -8.86 6.63 -4.41
CA GLY A 279 -9.63 5.91 -3.41
C GLY A 279 -11.13 6.21 -3.47
N ASP A 280 -11.89 5.38 -2.76
CA ASP A 280 -13.36 5.35 -2.77
C ASP A 280 -13.97 6.70 -2.35
N MET A 281 -13.37 7.42 -1.39
CA MET A 281 -13.90 8.71 -0.94
C MET A 281 -13.82 9.78 -2.04
N LEU A 282 -12.78 9.77 -2.87
CA LEU A 282 -12.69 10.71 -3.99
C LEU A 282 -13.72 10.36 -5.06
N GLN A 283 -13.87 9.06 -5.36
CA GLN A 283 -14.82 8.58 -6.37
C GLN A 283 -16.29 8.86 -5.99
N VAL A 284 -16.67 8.68 -4.71
CA VAL A 284 -18.03 8.98 -4.23
C VAL A 284 -18.29 10.48 -4.20
N GLY A 285 -17.30 11.28 -3.77
CA GLY A 285 -17.43 12.73 -3.70
C GLY A 285 -17.52 13.39 -5.08
N PHE A 286 -16.88 12.80 -6.08
CA PHE A 286 -16.81 13.30 -7.45
C PHE A 286 -16.91 12.13 -8.42
N PRO A 287 -18.13 11.68 -8.78
CA PRO A 287 -18.26 10.65 -9.80
C PRO A 287 -17.66 11.21 -11.09
N PHE A 288 -16.50 10.71 -11.51
CA PHE A 288 -15.83 11.17 -12.74
C PHE A 288 -16.76 11.01 -13.98
N SER A 289 -17.74 10.10 -13.91
CA SER A 289 -18.80 9.94 -14.92
C SER A 289 -19.90 11.02 -14.91
N MET A 290 -20.00 11.85 -13.87
CA MET A 290 -20.98 12.94 -13.76
C MET A 290 -20.37 14.33 -13.94
N VAL A 291 -19.05 14.48 -13.81
CA VAL A 291 -18.37 15.79 -13.92
C VAL A 291 -18.03 16.13 -15.38
N PHE A 292 -18.02 15.15 -16.28
CA PHE A 292 -17.74 15.35 -17.71
C PHE A 292 -18.88 14.83 -18.59
N GLN A 293 -19.85 15.71 -18.85
CA GLN A 293 -20.74 15.67 -20.02
C GLN A 293 -20.56 16.94 -20.83
#